data_AF-X6IXP1-F1
#
_entry.id   AF-X6IXP1-F1
#
_cell.length_a   1.000
_cell.length_b   1.000
_cell.length_c   1.000
_cell.angle_alpha   90.00
_cell.angle_beta   90.00
_cell.angle_gamma   90.00
#
_symmetry.space_group_name_H-M   'P 1'
#
loop_
_entity.id
_entity.type
_entity.pdbx_description
1 polymer ?
#
loop_
_entity_poly.entity_id
_entity_poly.type
_entity_poly.pdbx_seq_one_letter_code
_entity_poly.pdbx_strand_id
1 'polypeptide(L)'
;MKHAVRTVLSLVLALAPIPAGAQDSGQGGDKVVGVARDDPEMAAAIAQARASLDEFLSLSDAPPAGTTSYKLKVEVRDGDASEHFWIIPFHKTATGFAGTLANEPQAVHNVVAGQELEFNRDDISDWGYTRNGRQVGSFTVCVMFKTMAQEDVEYYRQNYGFDC
;
A
#
# COMPACT_ATOMS: atom_id res chain seq x y z
N MET A 1 -55.57 44.49 -26.83
CA MET A 1 -54.09 44.62 -26.84
C MET A 1 -53.54 43.94 -25.60
N LYS A 2 -52.75 42.87 -25.80
CA LYS A 2 -51.61 42.36 -24.99
C LYS A 2 -51.81 42.42 -23.45
N HIS A 3 -51.87 41.32 -22.71
CA HIS A 3 -50.78 40.37 -22.56
C HIS A 3 -51.28 38.93 -22.30
N ALA A 4 -50.68 38.00 -23.04
CA ALA A 4 -50.84 36.57 -22.88
C ALA A 4 -50.16 36.09 -21.59
N VAL A 5 -50.91 35.33 -20.78
CA VAL A 5 -50.39 34.58 -19.63
C VAL A 5 -49.51 33.46 -20.18
N ARG A 6 -48.20 33.58 -19.99
CA ARG A 6 -47.22 32.53 -20.30
C ARG A 6 -47.21 31.52 -19.15
N THR A 7 -48.02 30.48 -19.27
CA THR A 7 -47.94 29.30 -18.40
C THR A 7 -46.68 28.52 -18.79
N VAL A 8 -45.59 28.69 -18.04
CA VAL A 8 -44.40 27.83 -18.16
C VAL A 8 -44.65 26.62 -17.27
N LEU A 9 -45.10 25.52 -17.87
CA LEU A 9 -45.17 24.22 -17.22
C LEU A 9 -43.79 23.56 -17.33
N SER A 10 -42.91 23.83 -16.36
CA SER A 10 -41.61 23.17 -16.28
C SER A 10 -41.82 21.71 -15.86
N LEU A 11 -41.50 20.80 -16.79
CA LEU A 11 -41.42 19.36 -16.55
C LEU A 11 -40.27 19.09 -15.58
N VAL A 12 -40.58 18.74 -14.33
CA VAL A 12 -39.59 18.32 -13.33
C VAL A 12 -39.10 16.93 -13.73
N LEU A 13 -37.89 16.85 -14.30
CA LEU A 13 -37.19 15.59 -14.52
C LEU A 13 -36.70 15.10 -13.15
N ALA A 14 -37.43 14.17 -12.54
CA ALA A 14 -37.00 13.51 -11.32
C ALA A 14 -35.78 12.63 -11.62
N LEU A 15 -34.57 13.17 -11.46
CA LEU A 15 -33.37 12.37 -11.30
C LEU A 15 -33.46 11.64 -9.97
N ALA A 16 -33.91 10.38 -10.00
CA ALA A 16 -33.70 9.48 -8.88
C ALA A 16 -32.18 9.28 -8.73
N PRO A 17 -31.58 9.62 -7.58
CA PRO A 17 -30.19 9.27 -7.34
C PRO A 17 -30.10 7.75 -7.31
N ILE A 18 -29.38 7.20 -8.29
CA ILE A 18 -28.89 5.83 -8.25
C ILE A 18 -28.17 5.68 -6.90
N PRO A 19 -28.51 4.71 -6.04
CA PRO A 19 -27.68 4.41 -4.90
C PRO A 19 -26.32 4.02 -5.47
N ALA A 20 -25.37 4.94 -5.36
CA ALA A 20 -23.97 4.65 -5.60
C ALA A 20 -23.65 3.46 -4.71
N GLY A 21 -23.48 2.29 -5.35
CA GLY A 21 -23.03 1.10 -4.67
C GLY A 21 -21.81 1.50 -3.86
N ALA A 22 -21.90 1.24 -2.56
CA ALA A 22 -20.82 1.45 -1.62
C ALA A 22 -19.53 0.99 -2.30
N GLN A 23 -18.64 1.94 -2.57
CA GLN A 23 -17.26 1.62 -2.82
C GLN A 23 -16.77 1.03 -1.50
N ASP A 24 -16.76 -0.30 -1.46
CA ASP A 24 -16.00 -1.09 -0.53
C ASP A 24 -14.52 -0.71 -0.76
N SER A 25 -14.15 0.44 -0.22
CA SER A 25 -12.77 0.76 0.04
C SER A 25 -12.35 -0.24 1.09
N GLY A 26 -11.71 -1.33 0.65
CA GLY A 26 -11.14 -2.36 1.49
C GLY A 26 -10.18 -1.73 2.50
N GLN A 27 -10.74 -1.21 3.59
CA GLN A 27 -10.05 -0.73 4.77
C GLN A 27 -9.96 -1.91 5.73
N GLY A 28 -9.09 -2.87 5.40
CA GLY A 28 -8.24 -3.40 6.47
C GLY A 28 -7.21 -2.32 6.73
N GLY A 29 -7.52 -1.40 7.65
CA GLY A 29 -6.73 -0.20 7.88
C GLY A 29 -5.24 -0.53 7.99
N ASP A 30 -4.44 0.09 7.13
CA ASP A 30 -2.99 0.03 7.23
C ASP A 30 -2.59 0.86 8.46
N LYS A 31 -2.68 0.24 9.63
CA LYS A 31 -2.29 0.89 10.88
C LYS A 31 -0.79 1.10 10.82
N VAL A 32 -0.37 2.36 10.84
CA VAL A 32 1.06 2.69 11.03
C VAL A 32 1.46 2.20 12.43
N VAL A 33 2.37 1.22 12.48
CA VAL A 33 2.92 0.71 13.73
C VAL A 33 4.27 1.38 13.97
N GLY A 34 4.38 2.10 15.08
CA GLY A 34 5.64 2.65 15.53
C GLY A 34 6.57 1.54 16.02
N VAL A 35 7.74 1.43 15.41
CA VAL A 35 8.82 0.53 15.84
C VAL A 35 10.01 1.40 16.26
N ALA A 36 10.72 0.99 17.31
CA ALA A 36 11.92 1.70 17.73
C ALA A 36 12.95 1.73 16.60
N ARG A 37 13.54 2.90 16.34
CA ARG A 37 14.50 3.11 15.25
C ARG A 37 15.67 2.12 15.28
N ASP A 38 16.09 1.70 16.45
CA ASP A 38 17.23 0.80 16.68
C ASP A 38 16.80 -0.61 17.09
N ASP A 39 15.58 -1.04 16.74
CA ASP A 39 15.13 -2.41 16.99
C ASP A 39 16.00 -3.42 16.20
N PRO A 40 16.76 -4.31 16.88
CA PRO A 40 17.68 -5.21 16.21
C PRO A 40 16.96 -6.27 15.37
N GLU A 41 15.74 -6.66 15.71
CA GLU A 41 14.95 -7.60 14.93
C GLU A 41 14.43 -6.95 13.65
N MET A 42 14.00 -5.69 13.73
CA MET A 42 13.58 -4.92 12.55
C MET A 42 14.76 -4.71 11.60
N ALA A 43 15.93 -4.34 12.13
CA ALA A 43 17.15 -4.19 11.33
C ALA A 43 17.54 -5.51 10.64
N ALA A 44 17.42 -6.65 11.34
CA ALA A 44 17.67 -7.97 10.77
C ALA A 44 16.67 -8.33 9.67
N ALA A 45 15.38 -8.02 9.84
CA ALA A 45 14.35 -8.24 8.83
C ALA A 45 14.59 -7.42 7.56
N ILE A 46 14.96 -6.14 7.70
CA ILE A 46 15.33 -5.28 6.57
C ILE A 46 16.56 -5.84 5.85
N ALA A 47 17.59 -6.26 6.60
CA ALA A 47 18.79 -6.86 6.02
C ALA A 47 18.47 -8.16 5.25
N GLN A 48 17.59 -9.00 5.79
CA GLN A 48 17.11 -10.20 5.11
C GLN A 48 16.36 -9.86 3.82
N ALA A 49 15.45 -8.88 3.85
CA ALA A 49 14.72 -8.45 2.67
C ALA A 49 15.65 -7.97 1.55
N ARG A 50 16.67 -7.17 1.91
CA ARG A 50 17.69 -6.67 0.97
C ARG A 50 18.57 -7.78 0.40
N ALA A 51 18.92 -8.77 1.22
CA ALA A 51 19.75 -9.90 0.80
C ALA A 51 19.07 -10.77 -0.27
N SER A 52 17.75 -10.88 -0.25
CA SER A 52 16.96 -11.67 -1.21
C SER A 52 16.26 -10.81 -2.29
N LEU A 53 16.56 -9.52 -2.36
CA LEU A 53 15.85 -8.58 -3.24
C LEU A 53 16.02 -8.92 -4.72
N ASP A 54 17.19 -9.39 -5.16
CA ASP A 54 17.42 -9.72 -6.58
C ASP A 54 16.58 -10.91 -7.04
N GLU A 55 16.40 -11.92 -6.17
CA GLU A 55 15.52 -13.05 -6.44
C GLU A 55 14.06 -12.58 -6.58
N PHE A 56 13.60 -11.74 -5.63
CA PHE A 56 12.26 -11.14 -5.70
C PHE A 56 12.06 -10.35 -7.00
N LEU A 57 13.02 -9.51 -7.39
CA LEU A 57 12.93 -8.71 -8.61
C LEU A 57 12.94 -9.57 -9.88
N SER A 58 13.65 -10.70 -9.87
CA SER A 58 13.58 -11.66 -10.98
C SER A 58 12.22 -12.33 -11.07
N LEU A 59 11.58 -12.62 -9.93
CA LEU A 59 10.22 -13.17 -9.88
C LEU A 59 9.19 -12.14 -10.35
N SER A 60 9.35 -10.86 -10.00
CA SER A 60 8.43 -9.81 -10.44
C SER A 60 8.51 -9.55 -11.95
N ASP A 61 9.70 -9.69 -12.56
CA ASP A 61 9.88 -9.53 -14.00
C ASP A 61 9.29 -10.69 -14.80
N ALA A 62 9.27 -11.90 -14.23
CA ALA A 62 8.69 -13.09 -14.84
C ALA A 62 7.81 -13.88 -13.84
N PRO A 63 6.62 -13.36 -13.48
CA PRO A 63 5.78 -13.94 -12.44
C PRO A 63 5.39 -15.40 -12.74
N PRO A 64 5.74 -16.37 -11.86
CA PRO A 64 5.25 -17.73 -11.99
C PRO A 64 3.72 -17.80 -11.83
N ALA A 65 3.12 -18.85 -12.39
CA ALA A 65 1.69 -19.11 -12.23
C ALA A 65 1.30 -19.20 -10.74
N GLY A 66 0.15 -18.61 -10.40
CA GLY A 66 -0.33 -18.56 -9.01
C GLY A 66 0.34 -17.50 -8.13
N THR A 67 1.16 -16.60 -8.72
CA THR A 67 1.74 -15.45 -8.01
C THR A 67 1.09 -14.12 -8.43
N THR A 68 0.89 -13.21 -7.49
CA THR A 68 0.27 -11.89 -7.70
C THR A 68 0.79 -10.86 -6.70
N SER A 69 0.36 -9.59 -6.84
CA SER A 69 0.50 -8.54 -5.82
C SER A 69 1.95 -8.26 -5.37
N TYR A 70 2.88 -8.23 -6.32
CA TYR A 70 4.27 -7.84 -6.08
C TYR A 70 4.35 -6.38 -5.62
N LYS A 71 5.05 -6.15 -4.52
CA LYS A 71 5.15 -4.85 -3.86
C LYS A 71 6.52 -4.65 -3.22
N LEU A 72 7.00 -3.42 -3.22
CA LEU A 72 8.20 -2.99 -2.49
C LEU A 72 7.78 -2.12 -1.31
N LYS A 73 8.51 -2.19 -0.19
CA LYS A 73 8.34 -1.25 0.93
C LYS A 73 9.53 -0.31 0.96
N VAL A 74 9.29 1.00 0.95
CA VAL A 74 10.33 2.03 0.81
C VAL A 74 10.30 2.97 2.00
N GLU A 75 11.46 3.27 2.56
CA GLU A 75 11.62 4.32 3.56
C GLU A 75 11.63 5.70 2.89
N VAL A 76 10.75 6.59 3.33
CA VAL A 76 10.75 8.01 2.96
C VAL A 76 11.20 8.80 4.18
N ARG A 77 12.13 9.75 3.98
CA ARG A 77 12.65 10.64 5.02
C ARG A 77 12.20 12.07 4.78
N ASP A 78 11.89 12.76 5.88
CA ASP A 78 11.53 14.17 5.93
C ASP A 78 12.17 14.81 7.18
N GLY A 79 13.38 15.35 7.01
CA GLY A 79 14.20 15.80 8.15
C GLY A 79 14.56 14.64 9.09
N ASP A 80 14.15 14.77 10.35
CA ASP A 80 14.36 13.74 11.39
C ASP A 80 13.26 12.66 11.40
N ALA A 81 12.17 12.86 10.64
CA ALA A 81 11.09 11.89 10.51
C ALA A 81 11.38 10.90 9.36
N SER A 82 10.93 9.66 9.55
CA SER A 82 10.96 8.63 8.52
C SER A 82 9.72 7.76 8.61
N GLU A 83 9.17 7.36 7.46
CA GLU A 83 8.02 6.48 7.38
C GLU A 83 8.21 5.47 6.24
N HIS A 84 7.70 4.25 6.41
CA HIS A 84 7.89 3.16 5.43
C HIS A 84 6.58 2.84 4.72
N PHE A 85 6.57 2.98 3.40
CA PHE A 85 5.38 2.82 2.57
C PHE A 85 5.46 1.62 1.66
N TRP A 86 4.35 0.90 1.49
CA TRP A 86 4.22 -0.01 0.36
C TRP A 86 4.06 0.79 -0.94
N ILE A 87 4.79 0.37 -1.97
CA ILE A 87 4.79 0.93 -3.32
C ILE A 87 4.17 -0.09 -4.27
N ILE A 88 2.99 0.23 -4.80
CA ILE A 88 2.16 -0.69 -5.61
C ILE A 88 1.35 0.12 -6.65
N PRO A 89 1.52 -0.11 -7.96
CA PRO A 89 2.57 -0.93 -8.57
C PRO A 89 3.95 -0.24 -8.51
N PHE A 90 5.02 -0.98 -8.78
CA PHE A 90 6.38 -0.46 -8.99
C PHE A 90 6.94 -0.92 -10.33
N HIS A 91 7.95 -0.22 -10.84
CA HIS A 91 8.70 -0.58 -12.03
C HIS A 91 10.18 -0.17 -11.90
N LYS A 92 11.06 -0.80 -12.70
CA LYS A 92 12.48 -0.44 -12.79
C LYS A 92 12.67 0.75 -13.72
N THR A 93 13.54 1.68 -13.34
CA THR A 93 13.98 2.81 -14.19
C THR A 93 15.43 2.57 -14.64
N ALA A 94 16.00 3.53 -15.39
CA ALA A 94 17.40 3.44 -15.80
C ALA A 94 18.39 3.49 -14.62
N THR A 95 18.01 4.13 -13.52
CA THR A 95 18.89 4.41 -12.37
C THR A 95 18.39 3.83 -11.04
N GLY A 96 17.18 3.28 -11.00
CA GLY A 96 16.58 2.74 -9.79
C GLY A 96 15.18 2.21 -10.04
N PHE A 97 14.22 2.72 -9.28
CA PHE A 97 12.82 2.29 -9.31
C PHE A 97 11.89 3.50 -9.24
N ALA A 98 10.66 3.30 -9.68
CA ALA A 98 9.58 4.22 -9.43
C ALA A 98 8.28 3.44 -9.19
N GLY A 99 7.31 4.06 -8.51
CA GLY A 99 6.01 3.44 -8.31
C GLY A 99 5.06 4.28 -7.46
N THR A 100 3.85 3.75 -7.27
CA THR A 100 2.77 4.47 -6.61
C THR A 100 2.77 4.21 -5.11
N LEU A 101 2.81 5.28 -4.32
CA LEU A 101 2.75 5.21 -2.86
C LEU A 101 1.32 4.83 -2.41
N ALA A 102 1.19 3.73 -1.66
CA ALA A 102 -0.12 3.08 -1.47
C ALA A 102 -1.00 3.67 -0.36
N ASN A 103 -0.44 4.37 0.64
CA ASN A 103 -1.16 4.78 1.85
C ASN A 103 -0.87 6.24 2.25
N GLU A 104 -1.74 6.85 3.05
CA GLU A 104 -1.60 8.25 3.48
C GLU A 104 -0.46 8.43 4.49
N PRO A 105 0.52 9.32 4.22
CA PRO A 105 1.58 9.67 5.16
C PRO A 105 1.03 10.17 6.50
N GLN A 106 1.67 9.74 7.59
CA GLN A 106 1.32 10.17 8.95
C GLN A 106 2.43 11.01 9.60
N ALA A 107 3.70 10.73 9.29
CA ALA A 107 4.86 11.38 9.93
C ALA A 107 5.64 12.30 8.97
N VAL A 108 5.64 11.98 7.68
CA VAL A 108 6.34 12.76 6.64
C VAL A 108 5.35 13.63 5.87
N HIS A 109 5.77 14.82 5.44
CA HIS A 109 4.92 15.82 4.80
C HIS A 109 5.40 16.18 3.38
N ASN A 110 6.49 15.57 2.92
CA ASN A 110 7.08 15.77 1.60
C ASN A 110 6.52 14.82 0.53
N VAL A 111 5.55 13.97 0.89
CA VAL A 111 4.90 13.00 0.01
C VAL A 111 3.38 12.94 0.27
N VAL A 112 2.62 12.38 -0.67
CA VAL A 112 1.16 12.15 -0.56
C VAL A 112 0.78 10.78 -1.12
N ALA A 113 -0.33 10.19 -0.67
CA ALA A 113 -0.82 8.93 -1.23
C ALA A 113 -1.13 9.05 -2.73
N GLY A 114 -0.91 7.96 -3.47
CA GLY A 114 -1.23 7.86 -4.89
C GLY A 114 -0.27 8.58 -5.84
N GLN A 115 0.71 9.34 -5.33
CA GLN A 115 1.74 9.91 -6.20
C GLN A 115 2.74 8.84 -6.65
N GLU A 116 3.43 9.15 -7.75
CA GLU A 116 4.59 8.40 -8.19
C GLU A 116 5.84 8.87 -7.44
N LEU A 117 6.58 7.94 -6.85
CA LEU A 117 7.80 8.17 -6.11
C LEU A 117 8.96 7.48 -6.82
N GLU A 118 10.02 8.22 -7.13
CA GLU A 118 11.31 7.64 -7.53
C GLU A 118 12.14 7.30 -6.28
N PHE A 119 12.80 6.14 -6.31
CA PHE A 119 13.62 5.67 -5.18
C PHE A 119 14.73 4.72 -5.64
N ASN A 120 15.73 4.56 -4.77
CA ASN A 120 16.88 3.70 -5.02
C ASN A 120 16.77 2.40 -4.24
N ARG A 121 17.69 1.47 -4.55
CA ARG A 121 17.77 0.17 -3.87
C ARG A 121 17.96 0.31 -2.36
N ASP A 122 18.73 1.31 -1.93
CA ASP A 122 19.04 1.55 -0.51
C ASP A 122 17.85 2.09 0.30
N ASP A 123 16.80 2.56 -0.38
CA ASP A 123 15.56 3.02 0.26
C ASP A 123 14.60 1.84 0.50
N ILE A 124 14.81 0.69 -0.17
CA ILE A 124 13.98 -0.49 0.00
C ILE A 124 14.24 -1.11 1.37
N SER A 125 13.17 -1.28 2.14
CA SER A 125 13.17 -1.83 3.49
C SER A 125 12.51 -3.21 3.58
N ASP A 126 11.63 -3.54 2.63
CA ASP A 126 10.99 -4.85 2.53
C ASP A 126 10.47 -5.10 1.12
N TRP A 127 10.01 -6.32 0.85
CA TRP A 127 9.29 -6.69 -0.35
C TRP A 127 8.25 -7.76 -0.05
N GLY A 128 7.24 -7.91 -0.90
CA GLY A 128 6.25 -8.99 -0.73
C GLY A 128 5.51 -9.32 -2.01
N TYR A 129 4.97 -10.53 -2.08
CA TYR A 129 4.03 -10.96 -3.11
C TYR A 129 3.15 -12.11 -2.59
N THR A 130 2.03 -12.36 -3.25
CA THR A 130 1.13 -13.46 -2.89
C THR A 130 1.41 -14.67 -3.77
N ARG A 131 1.49 -15.87 -3.18
CA ARG A 131 1.56 -17.15 -3.86
C ARG A 131 0.45 -18.06 -3.38
N ASN A 132 -0.50 -18.39 -4.27
CA ASN A 132 -1.66 -19.24 -3.96
C ASN A 132 -2.43 -18.78 -2.71
N GLY A 133 -2.66 -17.47 -2.59
CA GLY A 133 -3.37 -16.86 -1.46
C GLY A 133 -2.54 -16.68 -0.19
N ARG A 134 -1.25 -17.03 -0.17
CA ARG A 134 -0.34 -16.83 0.97
C ARG A 134 0.70 -15.76 0.69
N GLN A 135 0.98 -14.94 1.68
CA GLN A 135 1.99 -13.89 1.61
C GLN A 135 3.39 -14.52 1.68
N VAL A 136 4.24 -14.14 0.73
CA VAL A 136 5.67 -14.43 0.73
C VAL A 136 6.43 -13.11 0.87
N GLY A 137 7.54 -13.11 1.60
CA GLY A 137 8.28 -11.90 1.99
C GLY A 137 7.64 -11.23 3.21
N SER A 138 7.55 -9.90 3.19
CA SER A 138 6.99 -9.06 4.25
C SER A 138 7.65 -9.31 5.61
N PHE A 139 8.98 -9.41 5.62
CA PHE A 139 9.76 -9.77 6.81
C PHE A 139 9.56 -8.78 7.95
N THR A 140 9.45 -7.48 7.63
CA THR A 140 9.22 -6.41 8.61
C THR A 140 7.84 -6.51 9.25
N VAL A 141 6.84 -6.99 8.51
CA VAL A 141 5.48 -7.22 9.04
C VAL A 141 5.50 -8.35 10.06
N CYS A 142 6.27 -9.42 9.80
CA CYS A 142 6.43 -10.51 10.76
C CYS A 142 7.07 -10.07 12.08
N VAL A 143 7.99 -9.09 12.05
CA VAL A 143 8.53 -8.49 13.27
C VAL A 143 7.45 -7.67 13.98
N MET A 144 6.69 -6.85 13.24
CA MET A 144 5.58 -6.06 13.80
C MET A 144 4.53 -6.93 14.52
N PHE A 145 4.24 -8.13 14.02
CA PHE A 145 3.27 -9.04 14.65
C PHE A 145 3.65 -9.43 16.08
N LYS A 146 4.92 -9.37 16.46
CA LYS A 146 5.37 -9.69 17.82
C LYS A 146 4.93 -8.65 18.86
N THR A 147 4.62 -7.44 18.43
CA THR A 147 4.22 -6.32 19.30
C THR A 147 2.75 -5.94 19.14
N MET A 148 2.06 -6.50 18.16
CA MET A 148 0.64 -6.25 17.89
C MET A 148 -0.27 -7.08 18.81
N ALA A 149 -1.50 -6.61 18.99
CA ALA A 149 -2.52 -7.39 19.69
C ALA A 149 -2.81 -8.68 18.92
N GLN A 150 -3.01 -9.79 19.64
CA GLN A 150 -3.23 -11.11 19.03
C GLN A 150 -4.43 -11.13 18.07
N GLU A 151 -5.49 -10.37 18.38
CA GLU A 151 -6.67 -10.24 17.52
C GLU A 151 -6.34 -9.58 16.17
N ASP A 152 -5.49 -8.54 16.17
CA ASP A 152 -5.04 -7.89 14.93
C ASP A 152 -4.16 -8.85 14.12
N VAL A 153 -3.23 -9.57 14.77
CA VAL A 153 -2.37 -10.56 14.08
C VAL A 153 -3.20 -11.66 13.42
N GLU A 154 -4.19 -12.21 14.13
CA GLU A 154 -5.07 -13.25 13.59
C GLU A 154 -5.90 -12.72 12.42
N TYR A 155 -6.39 -11.47 12.50
CA TYR A 155 -7.05 -10.82 11.38
C TYR A 155 -6.14 -10.78 10.14
N TYR A 156 -4.87 -10.40 10.27
CA TYR A 156 -3.95 -10.38 9.13
C TYR A 156 -3.65 -11.78 8.57
N ARG A 157 -3.46 -12.78 9.43
CA ARG A 157 -3.23 -14.17 9.00
C ARG A 157 -4.41 -14.72 8.21
N GLN A 158 -5.63 -14.54 8.73
CA GLN A 158 -6.85 -15.07 8.11
C GLN A 158 -7.21 -14.36 6.80
N ASN A 159 -7.04 -13.04 6.73
CA ASN A 159 -7.55 -12.24 5.61
C ASN A 159 -6.50 -11.88 4.56
N TYR A 160 -5.21 -11.90 4.93
CA TYR A 160 -4.11 -11.47 4.05
C TYR A 160 -3.05 -12.56 3.84
N GLY A 161 -3.22 -13.74 4.45
CA GLY A 161 -2.41 -14.92 4.19
C GLY A 161 -1.00 -14.87 4.74
N PHE A 162 -0.75 -14.11 5.81
CA PHE A 162 0.52 -14.13 6.52
C PHE A 162 0.69 -15.43 7.32
N ASP A 163 1.94 -15.94 7.34
CA ASP A 163 2.29 -17.24 7.94
C ASP A 163 3.12 -17.12 9.22
N CYS A 164 3.72 -15.95 9.40
CA CYS A 164 4.16 -15.48 10.69
C CYS A 164 2.95 -14.92 11.45
#